data_AF-A0A382XJ49-F1
#
_entry.id   AF-A0A382XJ49-F1
#
_cell.length_a   1.000
_cell.length_b   1.000
_cell.length_c   1.000
_cell.angle_alpha   90.00
_cell.angle_beta   90.00
_cell.angle_gamma   90.00
#
_symmetry.space_group_name_H-M   'P 1'
#
loop_
_entity.id
_entity.type
_entity.pdbx_description
1 polymer ?
#
loop_
_entity_poly.entity_id
_entity_poly.type
_entity_poly.pdbx_seq_one_letter_code
_entity_poly.pdbx_strand_id
1 'polypeptide(L)'
;MTEADSIIHDLILQLVSVSIPSDTMHRDEHIRNLTPITNVSEGASAPNEPEGTFILGKLKPKDAETTIFDDLMKPVTCKELYPFYMDLPQKEFVIRLNKTLYDYVRQQLEQAKANHVPDSDNIWMQPNAEFFNYFQEQGIDIDSVSPLLQNTISDDIEDWNAPLYELSERMRMRKDAGEFDSYRNAYRWAVEHITINGQPIAGWNKLERAYEKAKDQGLIIE
;
A
#
# COMPACT_ATOMS: atom_id res chain seq x y z
N MET A 1 -16.46 -1.18 -0.69
CA MET A 1 -15.31 -0.68 0.08
C MET A 1 -14.71 -1.86 0.79
N THR A 2 -13.48 -2.22 0.44
CA THR A 2 -12.74 -3.31 1.09
C THR A 2 -12.18 -2.87 2.45
N GLU A 3 -11.61 -3.79 3.22
CA GLU A 3 -10.86 -3.46 4.43
C GLU A 3 -9.66 -2.57 4.12
N ALA A 4 -8.93 -2.87 3.05
CA ALA A 4 -7.79 -2.07 2.58
C ALA A 4 -8.22 -0.64 2.18
N ASP A 5 -9.34 -0.49 1.49
CA ASP A 5 -9.89 0.84 1.15
C ASP A 5 -10.14 1.68 2.39
N SER A 6 -10.72 1.08 3.44
CA SER A 6 -10.99 1.79 4.70
C SER A 6 -9.70 2.26 5.37
N ILE A 7 -8.69 1.39 5.45
CA ILE A 7 -7.38 1.71 6.04
C ILE A 7 -6.70 2.85 5.28
N ILE A 8 -6.71 2.78 3.94
CA ILE A 8 -6.08 3.81 3.09
C ILE A 8 -6.84 5.14 3.22
N HIS A 9 -8.17 5.10 3.28
CA HIS A 9 -8.97 6.29 3.48
C HIS A 9 -8.70 6.95 4.83
N ASP A 10 -8.67 6.17 5.92
CA ASP A 10 -8.35 6.67 7.27
C ASP A 10 -6.95 7.28 7.32
N LEU A 11 -5.98 6.68 6.63
CA LEU A 11 -4.64 7.25 6.49
C LEU A 11 -4.66 8.60 5.76
N ILE A 12 -5.41 8.71 4.66
CA ILE A 12 -5.56 9.96 3.91
C ILE A 12 -6.13 11.06 4.83
N LEU A 13 -7.16 10.74 5.62
CA LEU A 13 -7.75 11.70 6.56
C LEU A 13 -6.75 12.19 7.61
N GLN A 14 -5.84 11.34 8.07
CA GLN A 14 -4.74 11.75 8.95
C GLN A 14 -3.76 12.69 8.22
N LEU A 15 -3.39 12.38 6.97
CA LEU A 15 -2.45 13.16 6.15
C LEU A 15 -2.95 14.55 5.72
N VAL A 16 -4.27 14.72 5.60
CA VAL A 16 -4.89 16.00 5.22
C VAL A 16 -5.46 16.78 6.39
N SER A 17 -5.32 16.26 7.62
CA SER A 17 -5.67 17.00 8.83
C SER A 17 -4.86 18.30 8.92
N VAL A 18 -5.47 19.38 9.41
CA VAL A 18 -4.82 20.69 9.60
C VAL A 18 -4.78 21.04 11.08
N SER A 19 -3.72 21.71 11.52
CA SER A 19 -3.48 21.97 12.95
C SER A 19 -4.25 23.18 13.51
N ILE A 20 -5.15 23.81 12.74
CA ILE A 20 -5.82 25.06 13.15
C ILE A 20 -7.08 24.75 14.00
N PRO A 21 -7.22 25.29 15.23
CA PRO A 21 -8.28 24.92 16.18
C PRO A 21 -9.71 25.28 15.77
N SER A 22 -9.90 26.20 14.81
CA SER A 22 -11.22 26.65 14.37
C SER A 22 -11.85 25.77 13.30
N ASP A 23 -11.12 24.77 12.79
CA ASP A 23 -11.54 23.95 11.65
C ASP A 23 -11.14 22.48 11.86
N THR A 24 -11.47 21.94 13.03
CA THR A 24 -11.27 20.54 13.40
C THR A 24 -12.41 19.64 12.91
N MET A 25 -12.97 19.92 11.74
CA MET A 25 -13.83 18.97 11.05
C MET A 25 -13.00 18.22 10.02
N HIS A 26 -12.85 16.92 10.21
CA HIS A 26 -12.44 15.97 9.17
C HIS A 26 -13.43 16.08 8.00
N ARG A 27 -13.19 17.02 7.09
CA ARG A 27 -14.00 17.18 5.89
C ARG A 27 -13.23 16.56 4.75
N ASP A 28 -13.87 15.64 4.05
CA ASP A 28 -13.38 15.08 2.78
C ASP A 28 -12.98 16.18 1.78
N GLU A 29 -13.51 17.40 1.94
CA GLU A 29 -13.09 18.60 1.22
C GLU A 29 -11.58 18.88 1.29
N HIS A 30 -10.88 18.46 2.35
CA HIS A 30 -9.42 18.61 2.49
C HIS A 30 -8.62 17.57 1.70
N ILE A 31 -9.26 16.51 1.21
CA ILE A 31 -8.61 15.49 0.38
C ILE A 31 -7.99 16.11 -0.86
N ARG A 32 -8.56 17.20 -1.41
CA ARG A 32 -7.96 17.95 -2.53
C ARG A 32 -6.52 18.41 -2.28
N ASN A 33 -6.14 18.57 -1.00
CA ASN A 33 -4.82 18.98 -0.55
C ASN A 33 -3.88 17.81 -0.23
N LEU A 34 -4.30 16.56 -0.51
CA LEU A 34 -3.44 15.39 -0.39
C LEU A 34 -2.31 15.50 -1.41
N THR A 35 -1.09 15.33 -0.92
CA THR A 35 0.14 15.44 -1.72
C THR A 35 1.05 14.24 -1.49
N PRO A 36 1.96 13.96 -2.44
CA PRO A 36 2.92 12.87 -2.32
C PRO A 36 3.78 12.96 -1.06
N ILE A 37 4.07 11.79 -0.49
CA ILE A 37 5.00 11.60 0.61
C ILE A 37 6.43 11.77 0.10
N THR A 38 7.23 12.53 0.82
CA THR A 38 8.64 12.82 0.47
C THR A 38 9.63 12.07 1.36
N ASN A 39 9.25 11.79 2.60
CA ASN A 39 10.12 11.19 3.59
C ASN A 39 9.30 10.55 4.71
N VAL A 40 9.96 9.70 5.48
CA VAL A 40 9.41 9.06 6.68
C VAL A 40 10.44 9.12 7.80
N SER A 41 10.01 9.13 9.07
CA SER A 41 10.89 9.07 10.23
C SER A 41 11.71 7.78 10.30
N GLU A 42 12.59 7.67 11.30
CA GLU A 42 13.30 6.43 11.63
C GLU A 42 12.97 5.96 13.04
N GLY A 43 13.03 4.65 13.23
CA GLY A 43 12.89 4.02 14.53
C GLY A 43 11.44 3.72 14.91
N ALA A 44 11.29 3.05 16.04
CA ALA A 44 9.99 2.68 16.56
C ALA A 44 9.17 3.91 16.99
N SER A 45 7.85 3.73 17.13
CA SER A 45 6.94 4.72 17.69
C SER A 45 7.48 5.34 18.97
N ALA A 46 7.28 6.65 19.14
CA ALA A 46 7.75 7.34 20.33
C ALA A 46 7.06 6.78 21.59
N PRO A 47 7.71 6.77 22.76
CA PRO A 47 7.17 6.16 23.98
C PRO A 47 5.79 6.69 24.44
N ASN A 48 5.41 7.89 24.00
CA ASN A 48 4.15 8.55 24.36
C ASN A 48 3.12 8.54 23.21
N GLU A 49 3.41 7.86 22.10
CA GLU A 49 2.51 7.72 20.96
C GLU A 49 1.86 6.33 20.96
N PRO A 50 0.67 6.17 20.35
CA PRO A 50 0.10 4.86 20.12
C PRO A 50 1.07 3.95 19.35
N GLU A 51 1.04 2.66 19.66
CA GLU A 51 1.78 1.64 18.89
C GLU A 51 1.36 1.67 17.42
N GLY A 52 2.35 1.69 16.51
CA GLY A 52 2.10 1.78 15.07
C GLY A 52 2.12 3.23 14.55
N THR A 53 2.61 4.17 15.35
CA THR A 53 2.76 5.58 14.97
C THR A 53 4.14 5.85 14.38
N PHE A 54 4.18 6.61 13.29
CA PHE A 54 5.39 7.09 12.61
C PHE A 54 5.10 8.42 11.90
N ILE A 55 6.15 9.18 11.56
CA ILE A 55 5.98 10.51 10.97
C ILE A 55 6.20 10.43 9.46
N LEU A 56 5.24 10.94 8.69
CA LEU A 56 5.34 11.11 7.25
C LEU A 56 5.52 12.59 6.91
N GLY A 57 6.52 12.88 6.09
CA GLY A 57 6.67 14.17 5.44
C GLY A 57 6.02 14.17 4.07
N LYS A 58 5.31 15.23 3.71
CA LYS A 58 4.63 15.38 2.42
C LYS A 58 5.02 16.66 1.69
N LEU A 59 4.84 16.66 0.37
CA LEU A 59 5.01 17.86 -0.45
C LEU A 59 4.03 18.96 -0.03
N LYS A 60 4.46 20.21 -0.20
CA LYS A 60 3.58 21.37 -0.02
C LYS A 60 2.49 21.38 -1.11
N PRO A 61 1.20 21.54 -0.77
CA PRO A 61 0.16 21.76 -1.77
C PRO A 61 0.44 23.05 -2.57
N LYS A 62 0.29 23.00 -3.90
CA LYS A 62 0.63 24.13 -4.79
C LYS A 62 -0.13 25.41 -4.48
N ASP A 63 -1.39 25.28 -4.08
CA ASP A 63 -2.29 26.42 -3.83
C ASP A 63 -2.25 26.92 -2.38
N ALA A 64 -1.40 26.34 -1.53
CA ALA A 64 -1.31 26.76 -0.14
C ALA A 64 -0.45 28.04 0.00
N GLU A 65 -1.11 29.17 0.28
CA GLU A 65 -0.43 30.45 0.57
C GLU A 65 0.52 30.31 1.77
N THR A 66 0.08 29.61 2.82
CA THR A 66 0.87 29.30 4.00
C THR A 66 0.72 27.81 4.36
N THR A 67 1.82 27.19 4.76
CA THR A 67 1.84 25.85 5.35
C THR A 67 2.79 25.89 6.53
N ILE A 68 2.33 25.46 7.71
CA ILE A 68 3.23 25.32 8.86
C ILE A 68 3.88 23.93 8.84
N PHE A 69 5.00 23.78 9.54
CA PHE A 69 5.76 22.54 9.57
C PHE A 69 4.90 21.32 9.96
N ASP A 70 4.00 21.49 10.93
CA ASP A 70 3.08 20.46 11.40
C ASP A 70 2.02 20.04 10.36
N ASP A 71 1.82 20.84 9.31
CA ASP A 71 0.97 20.47 8.18
C ASP A 71 1.72 19.59 7.17
N LEU A 72 3.06 19.67 7.14
CA LEU A 72 3.90 18.91 6.22
C LEU A 72 4.44 17.63 6.86
N MET A 73 4.62 17.60 8.18
CA MET A 73 5.12 16.47 8.94
C MET A 73 3.99 15.91 9.82
N LYS A 74 3.37 14.81 9.38
CA LYS A 74 2.20 14.23 10.02
C LYS A 74 2.56 12.96 10.77
N PRO A 75 2.37 12.91 12.11
CA PRO A 75 2.30 11.62 12.80
C PRO A 75 1.06 10.89 12.29
N VAL A 76 1.25 9.67 11.82
CA VAL A 76 0.16 8.78 11.40
C VAL A 76 0.22 7.51 12.22
N THR A 77 -0.92 7.01 12.65
CA THR A 77 -1.05 5.70 13.31
C THR A 77 -1.71 4.74 12.33
N CYS A 78 -0.97 3.73 11.88
CA CYS A 78 -1.48 2.67 11.00
C CYS A 78 -0.73 1.37 11.26
N LYS A 79 -1.39 0.44 11.96
CA LYS A 79 -0.77 -0.83 12.40
C LYS A 79 -0.47 -1.75 11.22
N GLU A 80 -1.25 -1.64 10.16
CA GLU A 80 -1.13 -2.45 8.96
C GLU A 80 0.04 -2.00 8.09
N LEU A 81 0.35 -0.70 8.06
CA LEU A 81 1.53 -0.16 7.39
C LEU A 81 2.81 -0.27 8.22
N TYR A 82 2.69 -0.33 9.54
CA TYR A 82 3.83 -0.27 10.45
C TYR A 82 4.91 -1.36 10.21
N PRO A 83 4.56 -2.64 9.92
CA PRO A 83 5.56 -3.64 9.56
C PRO A 83 6.39 -3.26 8.32
N PHE A 84 5.74 -2.73 7.28
CA PHE A 84 6.46 -2.28 6.07
C PHE A 84 7.38 -1.09 6.37
N TYR A 85 6.92 -0.17 7.22
CA TYR A 85 7.73 0.95 7.69
C TYR A 85 9.00 0.49 8.41
N MET A 86 8.90 -0.55 9.25
CA MET A 86 10.03 -1.09 10.00
C MET A 86 10.97 -1.95 9.15
N ASP A 87 10.43 -2.68 8.17
CA ASP A 87 11.18 -3.70 7.43
C ASP A 87 11.83 -3.19 6.14
N LEU A 88 11.25 -2.17 5.49
CA LEU A 88 11.71 -1.69 4.18
C LEU A 88 12.70 -0.53 4.31
N PRO A 89 13.63 -0.39 3.35
CA PRO A 89 14.38 0.85 3.19
C PRO A 89 13.42 2.04 2.99
N GLN A 90 13.67 3.18 3.64
CA GLN A 90 12.79 4.34 3.59
C GLN A 90 12.39 4.76 2.17
N LYS A 91 13.35 4.78 1.24
CA LYS A 91 13.09 5.16 -0.15
C LYS A 91 12.10 4.19 -0.81
N GLU A 92 12.25 2.89 -0.57
CA GLU A 92 11.33 1.88 -1.09
C GLU A 92 9.94 2.03 -0.45
N PHE A 93 9.89 2.19 0.87
CA PHE A 93 8.63 2.42 1.59
C PHE A 93 7.87 3.62 1.05
N VAL A 94 8.53 4.77 0.88
CA VAL A 94 7.91 6.01 0.37
C VAL A 94 7.37 5.81 -1.05
N ILE A 95 8.15 5.19 -1.95
CA ILE A 95 7.72 4.93 -3.33
C ILE A 95 6.46 4.04 -3.34
N ARG A 96 6.47 2.94 -2.58
CA ARG A 96 5.35 2.00 -2.52
C ARG A 96 4.13 2.57 -1.79
N LEU A 97 4.33 3.42 -0.79
CA LEU A 97 3.24 4.14 -0.11
C LEU A 97 2.59 5.14 -1.06
N ASN A 98 3.37 5.92 -1.81
CA ASN A 98 2.83 6.83 -2.83
C ASN A 98 2.04 6.07 -3.90
N LYS A 99 2.46 4.86 -4.28
CA LYS A 99 1.71 4.01 -5.21
C LYS A 99 0.38 3.57 -4.61
N THR A 100 0.39 3.15 -3.34
CA THR A 100 -0.81 2.75 -2.59
C THR A 100 -1.84 3.89 -2.55
N LEU A 101 -1.39 5.09 -2.23
CA LEU A 101 -2.24 6.28 -2.20
C LEU A 101 -2.74 6.65 -3.60
N TYR A 102 -1.86 6.62 -4.61
CA TYR A 102 -2.23 6.89 -5.99
C TYR A 102 -3.31 5.94 -6.52
N ASP A 103 -3.16 4.64 -6.30
CA ASP A 103 -4.13 3.65 -6.78
C ASP A 103 -5.51 3.88 -6.19
N TYR A 104 -5.57 4.14 -4.88
CA TYR A 104 -6.82 4.47 -4.21
C TYR A 104 -7.42 5.76 -4.75
N VAL A 105 -6.64 6.84 -4.85
CA VAL A 105 -7.08 8.13 -5.39
C VAL A 105 -7.61 7.98 -6.83
N ARG A 106 -6.89 7.24 -7.68
CA ARG A 106 -7.28 6.96 -9.06
C ARG A 106 -8.60 6.18 -9.12
N GLN A 107 -8.75 5.15 -8.28
CA GLN A 107 -10.00 4.39 -8.17
C GLN A 107 -11.18 5.29 -7.78
N GLN A 108 -11.00 6.17 -6.78
CA GLN A 108 -12.06 7.11 -6.36
C GLN A 108 -12.40 8.12 -7.46
N LEU A 109 -11.39 8.62 -8.17
CA LEU A 109 -11.56 9.51 -9.32
C LEU A 109 -12.39 8.84 -10.44
N GLU A 110 -12.07 7.59 -10.80
CA GLU A 110 -12.82 6.85 -11.82
C GLU A 110 -14.27 6.56 -11.38
N GLN A 111 -14.51 6.27 -10.10
CA GLN A 111 -15.87 6.13 -9.57
C GLN A 111 -16.67 7.43 -9.65
N ALA A 112 -16.06 8.57 -9.31
CA ALA A 112 -16.70 9.87 -9.41
C ALA A 112 -17.02 10.25 -10.87
N LYS A 113 -16.13 9.93 -11.82
CA LYS A 113 -16.38 10.08 -13.26
C LYS A 113 -17.52 9.20 -13.74
N ALA A 114 -17.59 7.94 -13.31
CA ALA A 114 -18.70 7.04 -13.62
C ALA A 114 -20.05 7.57 -13.12
N ASN A 115 -20.03 8.33 -12.01
CA ASN A 115 -21.18 9.04 -11.46
C ASN A 115 -21.41 10.44 -12.06
N HIS A 116 -20.70 10.78 -13.15
CA HIS A 116 -20.81 12.05 -13.87
C HIS A 116 -20.50 13.30 -13.02
N VAL A 117 -19.65 13.17 -12.00
CA VAL A 117 -19.15 14.30 -11.22
C VAL A 117 -18.14 15.07 -12.07
N PRO A 118 -18.32 16.39 -12.31
CA PRO A 118 -17.36 17.20 -13.06
C PRO A 118 -15.99 17.24 -12.40
N ASP A 119 -14.93 17.30 -13.20
CA ASP A 119 -13.55 17.36 -12.72
C ASP A 119 -13.28 18.57 -11.80
N SER A 120 -13.94 19.70 -12.04
CA SER A 120 -13.83 20.91 -11.21
C SER A 120 -14.36 20.73 -9.78
N ASP A 121 -15.32 19.81 -9.62
CA ASP A 121 -16.02 19.56 -8.36
C ASP A 121 -15.50 18.28 -7.69
N ASN A 122 -14.51 17.61 -8.30
CA ASN A 122 -14.00 16.33 -7.85
C ASN A 122 -12.76 16.50 -6.97
N ILE A 123 -12.93 16.20 -5.67
CA ILE A 123 -11.88 16.29 -4.66
C ILE A 123 -10.65 15.40 -4.93
N TRP A 124 -10.78 14.38 -5.78
CA TRP A 124 -9.70 13.44 -6.11
C TRP A 124 -8.86 13.86 -7.32
N MET A 125 -9.33 14.83 -8.11
CA MET A 125 -8.67 15.24 -9.35
C MET A 125 -7.28 15.82 -9.11
N GLN A 126 -7.17 16.77 -8.18
CA GLN A 126 -5.90 17.41 -7.85
C GLN A 126 -4.88 16.41 -7.26
N PRO A 127 -5.21 15.61 -6.23
CA PRO A 127 -4.31 14.57 -5.73
C PRO A 127 -3.84 13.60 -6.82
N ASN A 128 -4.75 13.14 -7.69
CA ASN A 128 -4.39 12.23 -8.78
C ASN A 128 -3.30 12.83 -9.68
N ALA A 129 -3.43 14.12 -10.04
CA ALA A 129 -2.43 14.83 -10.82
C ALA A 129 -1.10 15.00 -10.06
N GLU A 130 -1.13 15.33 -8.76
CA GLU A 130 0.09 15.47 -7.95
C GLU A 130 0.88 14.16 -7.84
N PHE A 131 0.21 13.03 -7.58
CA PHE A 131 0.88 11.73 -7.52
C PHE A 131 1.43 11.31 -8.89
N PHE A 132 0.66 11.46 -9.96
CA PHE A 132 1.14 11.14 -11.30
C PHE A 132 2.40 11.95 -11.66
N ASN A 133 2.37 13.27 -11.41
CA ASN A 133 3.52 14.14 -11.64
C ASN A 133 4.73 13.75 -10.81
N TYR A 134 4.54 13.39 -9.53
CA TYR A 134 5.62 12.89 -8.68
C TYR A 134 6.33 11.68 -9.30
N PHE A 135 5.60 10.66 -9.77
CA PHE A 135 6.22 9.49 -10.40
C PHE A 135 6.98 9.85 -11.69
N GLN A 136 6.41 10.74 -12.51
CA GLN A 136 7.07 11.24 -13.72
C GLN A 136 8.37 11.99 -13.40
N GLU A 137 8.35 12.89 -12.42
CA GLU A 137 9.52 13.66 -11.99
C GLU A 137 10.62 12.78 -11.40
N GLN A 138 10.25 11.69 -10.71
CA GLN A 138 11.21 10.71 -10.21
C GLN A 138 11.74 9.76 -11.30
N GLY A 139 11.18 9.78 -12.52
CA GLY A 139 11.51 8.83 -13.58
C GLY A 139 11.13 7.40 -13.25
N ILE A 140 10.10 7.20 -12.43
CA ILE A 140 9.62 5.89 -11.99
C ILE A 140 8.44 5.48 -12.87
N ASP A 141 8.54 4.30 -13.47
CA ASP A 141 7.40 3.65 -14.11
C ASP A 141 6.40 3.20 -13.03
N ILE A 142 5.28 3.91 -12.93
CA ILE A 142 4.27 3.69 -11.90
C ILE A 142 3.68 2.29 -11.94
N ASP A 143 3.52 1.71 -13.14
CA ASP A 143 2.93 0.38 -13.32
C ASP A 143 3.89 -0.75 -12.88
N SER A 144 5.18 -0.44 -12.73
CA SER A 144 6.19 -1.36 -12.19
C SER A 144 6.27 -1.39 -10.66
N VAL A 145 5.58 -0.46 -9.98
CA VAL A 145 5.63 -0.34 -8.52
C VAL A 145 4.50 -1.14 -7.87
N SER A 146 4.86 -2.06 -6.97
CA SER A 146 3.88 -2.76 -6.14
C SER A 146 3.42 -1.91 -4.95
N PRO A 147 2.11 -1.70 -4.71
CA PRO A 147 1.62 -1.01 -3.52
C PRO A 147 1.94 -1.78 -2.22
N LEU A 148 1.84 -1.11 -1.08
CA LEU A 148 2.03 -1.69 0.26
C LEU A 148 0.77 -2.41 0.73
N LEU A 149 -0.38 -1.75 0.58
CA LEU A 149 -1.69 -2.32 0.86
C LEU A 149 -2.37 -2.58 -0.48
N GLN A 150 -2.60 -3.85 -0.80
CA GLN A 150 -3.31 -4.22 -2.02
C GLN A 150 -4.81 -4.18 -1.76
N ASN A 151 -5.54 -3.56 -2.68
CA ASN A 151 -6.98 -3.77 -2.77
C ASN A 151 -7.17 -5.21 -3.26
N THR A 152 -7.71 -6.09 -2.42
CA THR A 152 -7.98 -7.49 -2.78
C THR A 152 -9.20 -7.58 -3.69
N ILE A 153 -9.18 -6.88 -4.82
CA ILE A 153 -9.98 -7.18 -6.01
C ILE A 153 -9.11 -6.77 -7.22
N SER A 154 -8.06 -7.55 -7.48
CA SER A 154 -7.55 -7.66 -8.84
C SER A 154 -8.33 -8.82 -9.48
N ASP A 155 -8.94 -8.56 -10.63
CA ASP A 155 -9.57 -9.60 -11.47
C ASP A 155 -8.55 -10.65 -11.98
N ASP A 156 -7.25 -10.46 -11.69
CA ASP A 156 -6.15 -11.38 -11.99
C ASP A 156 -5.61 -12.15 -10.75
N ILE A 157 -6.27 -12.06 -9.59
CA ILE A 157 -5.90 -12.90 -8.43
C ILE A 157 -6.32 -14.34 -8.76
N GLU A 158 -5.33 -15.20 -8.97
CA GLU A 158 -5.59 -16.61 -9.20
C GLU A 158 -6.14 -17.25 -7.91
N ASP A 159 -7.33 -17.85 -7.98
CA ASP A 159 -7.85 -18.61 -6.85
C ASP A 159 -7.39 -20.08 -6.92
N TRP A 160 -6.47 -20.42 -6.03
CA TRP A 160 -5.89 -21.75 -5.93
C TRP A 160 -6.75 -22.65 -5.03
N ASN A 161 -7.34 -23.66 -5.63
CA ASN A 161 -8.25 -24.59 -4.95
C ASN A 161 -7.57 -25.90 -4.48
N ALA A 162 -6.25 -26.00 -4.64
CA ALA A 162 -5.45 -27.15 -4.21
C ALA A 162 -4.77 -26.92 -2.84
N PRO A 163 -4.19 -27.96 -2.21
CA PRO A 163 -3.46 -27.84 -0.95
C PRO A 163 -2.32 -26.81 -1.02
N LEU A 164 -2.04 -26.18 0.13
CA LEU A 164 -1.04 -25.12 0.24
C LEU A 164 0.38 -25.60 -0.16
N TYR A 165 0.72 -26.87 0.06
CA TYR A 165 2.03 -27.39 -0.32
C TYR A 165 2.20 -27.51 -1.84
N GLU A 166 1.13 -27.77 -2.60
CA GLU A 166 1.20 -27.82 -4.07
C GLU A 166 1.44 -26.43 -4.65
N LEU A 167 0.83 -25.40 -4.04
CA LEU A 167 1.15 -24.02 -4.38
C LEU A 167 2.63 -23.72 -4.09
N SER A 168 3.15 -24.19 -2.96
CA SER A 168 4.58 -24.05 -2.65
C SER A 168 5.47 -24.74 -3.68
N GLU A 169 5.15 -25.98 -4.08
CA GLU A 169 5.88 -26.69 -5.14
C GLU A 169 5.86 -25.92 -6.45
N ARG A 170 4.69 -25.45 -6.89
CA ARG A 170 4.58 -24.65 -8.11
C ARG A 170 5.47 -23.41 -8.05
N MET A 171 5.51 -22.71 -6.92
CA MET A 171 6.37 -21.53 -6.77
C MET A 171 7.86 -21.89 -6.79
N ARG A 172 8.25 -23.05 -6.23
CA ARG A 172 9.63 -23.55 -6.36
C ARG A 172 9.97 -23.91 -7.80
N MET A 173 9.06 -24.55 -8.54
CA MET A 173 9.26 -24.86 -9.96
C MET A 173 9.45 -23.60 -10.80
N ARG A 174 8.66 -22.55 -10.57
CA ARG A 174 8.80 -21.25 -11.25
C ARG A 174 10.15 -20.60 -10.95
N LYS A 175 10.60 -20.65 -9.68
CA LYS A 175 11.96 -20.24 -9.31
C LYS A 175 12.97 -21.08 -10.11
N ASP A 176 12.86 -22.40 -10.13
CA ASP A 176 13.83 -23.28 -10.81
C ASP A 176 13.82 -23.12 -12.34
N ALA A 177 12.71 -22.65 -12.91
CA ALA A 177 12.60 -22.21 -14.29
C ALA A 177 13.24 -20.82 -14.56
N GLY A 178 13.72 -20.14 -13.51
CA GLY A 178 14.39 -18.84 -13.60
C GLY A 178 13.45 -17.63 -13.49
N GLU A 179 12.19 -17.80 -13.13
CA GLU A 179 11.25 -16.67 -12.96
C GLU A 179 11.53 -15.85 -11.70
N PHE A 180 12.23 -16.42 -10.71
CA PHE A 180 12.53 -15.75 -9.44
C PHE A 180 13.95 -16.04 -8.96
N ASP A 181 14.58 -15.05 -8.33
CA ASP A 181 15.94 -15.19 -7.77
C ASP A 181 16.02 -16.12 -6.55
N SER A 182 14.90 -16.35 -5.86
CA SER A 182 14.85 -17.21 -4.68
C SER A 182 13.45 -17.80 -4.45
N TYR A 183 13.38 -18.93 -3.75
CA TYR A 183 12.10 -19.53 -3.35
C TYR A 183 11.27 -18.57 -2.50
N ARG A 184 11.93 -17.77 -1.66
CA ARG A 184 11.29 -16.75 -0.84
C ARG A 184 10.62 -15.67 -1.70
N ASN A 185 11.27 -15.21 -2.76
CA ASN A 185 10.68 -14.22 -3.67
C ASN A 185 9.46 -14.80 -4.40
N ALA A 186 9.53 -16.06 -4.84
CA ALA A 186 8.40 -16.75 -5.45
C ALA A 186 7.20 -16.87 -4.47
N TYR A 187 7.45 -17.17 -3.19
CA TYR A 187 6.40 -17.24 -2.18
C TYR A 187 5.81 -15.87 -1.82
N ARG A 188 6.63 -14.82 -1.77
CA ARG A 188 6.13 -13.45 -1.58
C ARG A 188 5.22 -13.05 -2.72
N TRP A 189 5.63 -13.36 -3.96
CA TRP A 189 4.80 -13.14 -5.13
C TRP A 189 3.46 -13.88 -5.02
N ALA A 190 3.46 -15.16 -4.61
CA ALA A 190 2.21 -15.92 -4.45
C ALA A 190 1.26 -15.31 -3.41
N VAL A 191 1.78 -14.78 -2.30
CA VAL A 191 0.97 -14.11 -1.27
C VAL A 191 0.25 -12.88 -1.83
N GLU A 192 0.88 -12.20 -2.79
CA GLU A 192 0.36 -10.98 -3.41
C GLU A 192 -0.61 -11.24 -4.57
N HIS A 193 -0.57 -12.42 -5.19
CA HIS A 193 -1.27 -12.69 -6.46
C HIS A 193 -2.18 -13.93 -6.45
N ILE A 194 -2.21 -14.70 -5.35
CA ILE A 194 -2.94 -15.97 -5.26
C ILE A 194 -3.75 -16.04 -3.97
N THR A 195 -5.03 -16.43 -4.08
CA THR A 195 -5.87 -16.82 -2.94
C THR A 195 -5.94 -18.34 -2.81
N ILE A 196 -6.29 -18.83 -1.62
CA ILE A 196 -6.56 -20.24 -1.34
C ILE A 196 -8.03 -20.38 -0.98
N ASN A 197 -8.82 -20.99 -1.87
CA ASN A 197 -10.28 -21.11 -1.72
C ASN A 197 -10.94 -19.77 -1.36
N GLY A 198 -10.59 -18.72 -2.10
CA GLY A 198 -11.05 -17.35 -1.92
C GLY A 198 -10.49 -16.62 -0.69
N GLN A 199 -9.52 -17.20 0.03
CA GLN A 199 -8.90 -16.58 1.21
C GLN A 199 -7.46 -16.14 0.94
N PRO A 200 -7.03 -14.95 1.41
CA PRO A 200 -5.65 -14.50 1.24
C PRO A 200 -4.67 -15.38 2.01
N ILE A 201 -3.46 -15.53 1.47
CA ILE A 201 -2.40 -16.27 2.13
C ILE A 201 -1.75 -15.36 3.18
N ALA A 202 -1.93 -15.67 4.47
CA ALA A 202 -1.49 -14.80 5.57
C ALA A 202 0.04 -14.56 5.69
N GLY A 203 0.87 -15.13 4.80
CA GLY A 203 2.31 -14.90 4.80
C GLY A 203 3.10 -15.96 4.04
N TRP A 204 4.23 -15.55 3.44
CA TRP A 204 5.07 -16.40 2.59
C TRP A 204 5.65 -17.60 3.37
N ASN A 205 5.84 -17.45 4.67
CA ASN A 205 6.33 -18.49 5.57
C ASN A 205 5.33 -19.65 5.74
N LYS A 206 4.03 -19.45 5.48
CA LYS A 206 3.05 -20.54 5.46
C LYS A 206 3.30 -21.50 4.30
N LEU A 207 3.67 -20.97 3.13
CA LEU A 207 4.03 -21.76 1.96
C LEU A 207 5.29 -22.58 2.24
N GLU A 208 6.33 -21.95 2.81
CA GLU A 208 7.56 -22.63 3.19
C GLU A 208 7.30 -23.78 4.18
N ARG A 209 6.57 -23.51 5.27
CA ARG A 209 6.21 -24.55 6.27
C ARG A 209 5.35 -25.67 5.70
N ALA A 210 4.42 -25.34 4.81
CA ALA A 210 3.57 -26.35 4.16
C ALA A 210 4.40 -27.29 3.29
N TYR A 211 5.38 -26.75 2.55
CA TYR A 211 6.32 -27.54 1.77
C TYR A 211 7.15 -28.48 2.66
N GLU A 212 7.82 -27.94 3.69
CA GLU A 212 8.67 -28.76 4.57
C GLU A 212 7.86 -29.87 5.25
N LYS A 213 6.64 -29.56 5.70
CA LYS A 213 5.73 -30.56 6.29
C LYS A 213 5.32 -31.64 5.28
N ALA A 214 5.02 -31.26 4.04
CA ALA A 214 4.62 -32.22 3.00
C ALA A 214 5.79 -33.10 2.57
N LYS A 215 7.02 -32.56 2.55
CA LYS A 215 8.25 -33.32 2.37
C LYS A 215 8.46 -34.35 3.48
N ASP A 216 8.32 -33.94 4.74
CA ASP A 216 8.42 -34.86 5.90
C ASP A 216 7.35 -35.97 5.85
N GLN A 217 6.20 -35.70 5.24
CA GLN A 217 5.10 -36.64 5.07
C GLN A 217 5.22 -37.52 3.82
N GLY A 218 6.27 -37.35 3.00
CA GLY A 218 6.47 -38.10 1.76
C GLY A 218 5.46 -37.76 0.65
N LEU A 219 4.83 -36.58 0.73
CA LEU A 219 3.88 -36.10 -0.27
C LEU A 219 4.58 -35.38 -1.44
N ILE A 220 5.84 -34.97 -1.23
CA ILE A 220 6.70 -34.34 -2.23
C ILE A 220 7.85 -35.30 -2.52
N ILE A 221 8.08 -35.62 -3.79
CA ILE A 221 9.16 -36.50 -4.23
C ILE A 221 10.18 -35.62 -4.97
N GLU A 222 11.42 -35.60 -4.47
CA GLU A 222 12.57 -34.93 -5.12
C GLU A 222 13.07 -35.67 -6.36
#